data_AF-A0A6G0WLG2-F1
#
_entry.id   AF-A0A6G0WLG2-F1
#
_cell.length_a   1.000
_cell.length_b   1.000
_cell.length_c   1.000
_cell.angle_alpha   90.00
_cell.angle_beta   90.00
_cell.angle_gamma   90.00
#
_symmetry.space_group_name_H-M   'P 1'
#
loop_
_entity.id
_entity.type
_entity.pdbx_description
1 polymer ?
#
loop_
_entity_poly.entity_id
_entity_poly.type
_entity_poly.pdbx_seq_one_letter_code
_entity_poly.pdbx_strand_id
1 'polypeptide(L)'
;MPLSTSSMAIVFDRSGLFNEITAFMPGKAFKDWTDSYSILRAGHTWMLDFNSMTLEPSIMIQAAEDGRLNIVQWLQAREIPSDIPTAIKGAAAEGHLDVVEFLLAQQTDSQSSSNALAYAAASGHLHIVESLMQQSKNTEARQELSSEALAIAADFQQHHVVEWLQGEKNAPNPPSQTSNCLYSILTTFVPAPAGSSKLSWFGHLRQNFSSIVEMVSILNVEKNTVNK
;
A
#
# COMPACT_ATOMS: atom_id res chain seq x y z
N MET A 1 -35.84 -15.03 -8.01
CA MET A 1 -37.30 -15.02 -7.80
C MET A 1 -37.76 -13.57 -7.83
N PRO A 2 -38.75 -13.18 -8.65
CA PRO A 2 -39.20 -11.80 -8.70
C PRO A 2 -39.90 -11.46 -7.38
N LEU A 3 -39.57 -10.33 -6.78
CA LEU A 3 -40.22 -9.86 -5.56
C LEU A 3 -41.70 -9.62 -5.84
N SER A 4 -42.56 -10.14 -4.95
CA SER A 4 -44.01 -9.95 -4.97
C SER A 4 -44.36 -8.46 -5.09
N THR A 5 -45.37 -8.14 -5.90
CA THR A 5 -45.91 -6.78 -6.09
C THR A 5 -46.34 -6.10 -4.79
N SER A 6 -46.60 -6.88 -3.73
CA SER A 6 -46.90 -6.35 -2.39
C SER A 6 -45.67 -5.77 -1.68
N SER A 7 -44.46 -6.25 -1.98
CA SER A 7 -43.22 -5.70 -1.41
C SER A 7 -42.83 -4.37 -2.05
N MET A 8 -43.27 -4.09 -3.29
CA MET A 8 -43.02 -2.83 -3.99
C MET A 8 -43.90 -1.69 -3.47
N ALA A 9 -45.15 -1.98 -3.12
CA ALA A 9 -46.10 -0.98 -2.61
C ALA A 9 -45.70 -0.42 -1.23
N ILE A 10 -45.05 -1.24 -0.40
CA ILE A 10 -44.58 -0.84 0.95
C ILE A 10 -43.40 0.14 0.88
N VAL A 11 -42.62 0.13 -0.21
CA VAL A 11 -41.42 0.99 -0.33
C VAL A 11 -41.83 2.44 -0.63
N PHE A 12 -42.85 2.69 -1.45
CA PHE A 12 -43.19 4.03 -1.94
C PHE A 12 -44.21 4.82 -1.10
N ASP A 13 -44.75 4.26 0.00
CA ASP A 13 -45.77 4.93 0.85
C ASP A 13 -45.19 5.90 1.90
N ARG A 14 -43.86 6.03 2.00
CA ARG A 14 -43.26 7.07 2.86
C ARG A 14 -43.08 8.35 2.06
N SER A 15 -43.89 9.37 2.36
CA SER A 15 -43.80 10.72 1.78
C SER A 15 -42.40 11.38 1.92
N GLY A 16 -41.55 10.88 2.82
CA GLY A 16 -40.14 11.28 2.96
C GLY A 16 -39.15 10.51 2.08
N LEU A 17 -39.51 9.34 1.53
CA LEU A 17 -38.61 8.47 0.77
C LEU A 17 -38.14 9.14 -0.53
N PHE A 18 -39.03 9.89 -1.20
CA PHE A 18 -38.64 10.66 -2.38
C PHE A 18 -37.57 11.70 -2.05
N ASN A 19 -37.70 12.41 -0.92
CA ASN A 19 -36.68 13.37 -0.46
C ASN A 19 -35.39 12.67 -0.02
N GLU A 20 -35.49 11.51 0.63
CA GLU A 20 -34.34 10.72 1.08
C GLU A 20 -33.54 10.13 -0.09
N ILE A 21 -34.23 9.68 -1.15
CA ILE A 21 -33.61 9.17 -2.38
C ILE A 21 -33.05 10.31 -3.24
N THR A 22 -33.80 11.41 -3.41
CA THR A 22 -33.35 12.56 -4.22
C THR A 22 -32.33 13.45 -3.51
N ALA A 23 -32.06 13.23 -2.21
CA ALA A 23 -31.08 14.00 -1.45
C ALA A 23 -29.69 14.00 -2.09
N PHE A 24 -29.33 12.91 -2.76
CA PHE A 24 -28.02 12.76 -3.40
C PHE A 24 -27.96 13.34 -4.83
N MET A 25 -29.08 13.38 -5.55
CA MET A 25 -29.20 14.06 -6.85
C MET A 25 -30.36 15.06 -6.83
N PRO A 26 -30.16 16.24 -6.20
CA PRO A 26 -31.21 17.23 -6.08
C PRO A 26 -31.68 17.68 -7.48
N GLY A 27 -32.96 17.47 -7.76
CA GLY A 27 -33.61 17.91 -9.00
C GLY A 27 -33.60 16.93 -10.17
N LYS A 28 -33.06 15.71 -10.02
CA LYS A 28 -33.24 14.65 -11.03
C LYS A 28 -34.36 13.68 -10.63
N ALA A 29 -35.29 13.44 -11.55
CA ALA A 29 -36.33 12.44 -11.33
C ALA A 29 -35.73 11.02 -11.36
N PHE A 30 -36.31 10.10 -10.60
CA PHE A 30 -35.83 8.71 -10.48
C PHE A 30 -35.61 7.99 -11.82
N LYS A 31 -36.49 8.25 -12.81
CA LYS A 31 -36.37 7.71 -14.18
C LYS A 31 -35.13 8.20 -14.94
N ASP A 32 -34.53 9.30 -14.51
CA ASP A 32 -33.38 9.95 -15.16
C ASP A 32 -32.05 9.53 -14.47
N TRP A 33 -32.12 8.61 -13.49
CA TRP A 33 -30.95 8.01 -12.85
C TRP A 33 -30.42 6.89 -13.74
N THR A 34 -29.65 7.29 -14.77
CA THR A 34 -29.05 6.38 -15.74
C THR A 34 -27.62 5.98 -15.39
N ASP A 35 -27.03 6.59 -14.36
CA ASP A 35 -25.67 6.28 -13.91
C ASP A 35 -25.69 5.27 -12.74
N SER A 36 -25.28 4.05 -13.05
CA SER A 36 -25.21 2.93 -12.11
C SER A 36 -24.20 3.15 -10.99
N TYR A 37 -23.11 3.88 -11.24
CA TYR A 37 -22.12 4.15 -10.20
C TYR A 37 -22.67 5.13 -9.17
N SER A 38 -23.30 6.23 -9.59
CA SER A 38 -23.94 7.17 -8.66
C SER A 38 -25.00 6.51 -7.79
N ILE A 39 -25.77 5.56 -8.35
CA ILE A 39 -26.74 4.74 -7.58
C ILE A 39 -26.03 3.91 -6.51
N LEU A 40 -24.94 3.23 -6.87
CA LEU A 40 -24.14 2.42 -5.95
C LEU A 40 -23.50 3.28 -4.85
N ARG A 41 -22.96 4.44 -5.22
CA ARG A 41 -22.36 5.41 -4.30
C ARG A 41 -23.37 5.96 -3.29
N ALA A 42 -24.63 6.09 -3.69
CA ALA A 42 -25.74 6.45 -2.83
C ALA A 42 -26.26 5.29 -1.95
N GLY A 43 -25.79 4.05 -2.18
CA GLY A 43 -26.22 2.87 -1.42
C GLY A 43 -27.57 2.29 -1.85
N HIS A 44 -28.10 2.72 -3.00
CA HIS A 44 -29.41 2.31 -3.48
C HIS A 44 -29.33 1.13 -4.47
N THR A 45 -28.68 0.04 -4.05
CA THR A 45 -28.43 -1.14 -4.88
C THR A 45 -29.68 -1.74 -5.53
N TRP A 46 -30.84 -1.65 -4.86
CA TRP A 46 -32.13 -2.13 -5.36
C TRP A 46 -32.59 -1.43 -6.65
N MET A 47 -32.12 -0.21 -6.91
CA MET A 47 -32.48 0.50 -8.16
C MET A 47 -31.85 -0.13 -9.39
N LEU A 48 -30.70 -0.80 -9.23
CA LEU A 48 -30.03 -1.49 -10.34
C LEU A 48 -30.91 -2.60 -10.90
N ASP A 49 -31.53 -3.37 -9.99
CA ASP A 49 -32.45 -4.45 -10.35
C ASP A 49 -33.76 -3.89 -10.93
N PHE A 50 -34.25 -2.78 -10.39
CA PHE A 50 -35.49 -2.13 -10.86
C PHE A 50 -35.38 -1.61 -12.30
N ASN A 51 -34.26 -0.93 -12.62
CA ASN A 51 -34.03 -0.35 -13.94
C ASN A 51 -33.42 -1.36 -14.94
N SER A 52 -33.21 -2.63 -14.54
CA SER A 52 -32.54 -3.65 -15.36
C SER A 52 -31.20 -3.15 -15.94
N MET A 53 -30.43 -2.44 -15.13
CA MET A 53 -29.22 -1.76 -15.59
C MET A 53 -28.08 -2.75 -15.81
N THR A 54 -27.35 -2.58 -16.91
CA THR A 54 -26.06 -3.26 -17.10
C THR A 54 -25.01 -2.57 -16.25
N LEU A 55 -24.26 -3.39 -15.49
CA LEU A 55 -23.12 -2.90 -14.74
C LEU A 55 -21.92 -2.89 -15.67
N GLU A 56 -21.52 -1.69 -16.08
CA GLU A 56 -20.36 -1.48 -16.94
C GLU A 56 -19.05 -1.76 -16.17
N PRO A 57 -18.01 -2.28 -16.84
CA PRO A 57 -16.70 -2.50 -16.22
C PRO A 57 -16.08 -1.23 -15.63
N SER A 58 -16.45 -0.05 -16.16
CA SER A 58 -15.97 1.26 -15.70
C SER A 58 -16.36 1.59 -14.26
N ILE A 59 -17.41 0.97 -13.72
CA ILE A 59 -17.87 1.18 -12.34
C ILE A 59 -16.79 0.75 -11.34
N MET A 60 -16.03 -0.31 -11.65
CA MET A 60 -14.92 -0.74 -10.80
C MET A 60 -13.82 0.31 -10.73
N ILE A 61 -13.50 0.93 -11.87
CA ILE A 61 -12.47 1.97 -11.97
C ILE A 61 -12.91 3.20 -11.14
N GLN A 62 -14.15 3.67 -11.33
CA GLN A 62 -14.69 4.80 -10.58
C GLN A 62 -14.76 4.54 -9.08
N ALA A 63 -15.16 3.32 -8.67
CA ALA A 63 -15.18 2.93 -7.28
C ALA A 63 -13.77 2.90 -6.66
N ALA A 64 -12.78 2.49 -7.44
CA ALA A 64 -11.39 2.43 -7.01
C ALA A 64 -10.75 3.82 -6.92
N GLU A 65 -11.00 4.70 -7.89
CA GLU A 65 -10.59 6.11 -7.88
C GLU A 65 -11.24 6.91 -6.74
N ASP A 66 -12.49 6.62 -6.37
CA ASP A 66 -13.15 7.27 -5.22
C ASP A 66 -12.80 6.62 -3.86
N GLY A 67 -11.99 5.55 -3.84
CA GLY A 67 -11.60 4.83 -2.62
C GLY A 67 -12.75 4.07 -1.95
N ARG A 68 -13.77 3.67 -2.70
CA ARG A 68 -14.97 2.99 -2.19
C ARG A 68 -14.76 1.48 -2.08
N LEU A 69 -13.97 1.06 -1.11
CA LEU A 69 -13.68 -0.36 -0.86
C LEU A 69 -14.94 -1.23 -0.74
N ASN A 70 -16.00 -0.71 -0.12
CA ASN A 70 -17.29 -1.40 0.00
C ASN A 70 -17.94 -1.73 -1.35
N ILE A 71 -17.85 -0.81 -2.32
CA ILE A 71 -18.39 -1.01 -3.67
C ILE A 71 -17.48 -1.97 -4.45
N VAL A 72 -16.16 -1.80 -4.35
CA VAL A 72 -15.18 -2.72 -4.98
C VAL A 72 -15.39 -4.16 -4.52
N GLN A 73 -15.54 -4.38 -3.21
CA GLN A 73 -15.86 -5.69 -2.65
C GLN A 73 -17.21 -6.24 -3.15
N TRP A 74 -18.22 -5.38 -3.24
CA TRP A 74 -19.55 -5.76 -3.72
C TRP A 74 -19.56 -6.16 -5.20
N LEU A 75 -18.82 -5.44 -6.05
CA LEU A 75 -18.64 -5.75 -7.47
C LEU A 75 -17.90 -7.08 -7.64
N GLN A 76 -16.82 -7.28 -6.88
CA GLN A 76 -16.01 -8.50 -6.92
C GLN A 76 -16.79 -9.73 -6.46
N ALA A 77 -17.58 -9.62 -5.39
CA ALA A 77 -18.39 -10.72 -4.86
C ALA A 77 -19.48 -11.20 -5.83
N ARG A 78 -19.82 -10.39 -6.84
CA ARG A 78 -20.81 -10.70 -7.88
C ARG A 78 -20.16 -11.14 -9.21
N GLU A 79 -18.84 -11.29 -9.24
CA GLU A 79 -18.07 -11.69 -10.43
C GLU A 79 -18.38 -10.81 -11.65
N ILE A 80 -18.59 -9.52 -11.42
CA ILE A 80 -18.90 -8.57 -12.49
C ILE A 80 -17.64 -8.34 -13.33
N PRO A 81 -17.73 -8.41 -14.67
CA PRO A 81 -16.61 -8.13 -15.55
C PRO A 81 -16.01 -6.75 -15.23
N SER A 82 -14.73 -6.72 -14.89
CA SER A 82 -14.05 -5.49 -14.48
C SER A 82 -12.60 -5.48 -14.92
N ASP A 83 -12.09 -4.29 -15.23
CA ASP A 83 -10.69 -4.07 -15.56
C ASP A 83 -9.91 -3.76 -14.26
N ILE A 84 -9.53 -4.83 -13.56
CA ILE A 84 -8.80 -4.75 -12.29
C ILE A 84 -7.45 -4.01 -12.45
N PRO A 85 -6.62 -4.28 -13.48
CA PRO A 85 -5.37 -3.54 -13.67
C PRO A 85 -5.57 -2.03 -13.77
N THR A 86 -6.59 -1.57 -14.49
CA THR A 86 -6.88 -0.12 -14.59
C THR A 86 -7.44 0.43 -13.28
N ALA A 87 -8.28 -0.33 -12.57
CA ALA A 87 -8.79 0.07 -11.25
C ALA A 87 -7.67 0.22 -10.21
N ILE A 88 -6.67 -0.67 -10.20
CA ILE A 88 -5.49 -0.56 -9.31
C ILE A 88 -4.71 0.73 -9.60
N LYS A 89 -4.50 1.07 -10.87
CA LYS A 89 -3.82 2.31 -11.27
C LYS A 89 -4.57 3.54 -10.77
N GLY A 90 -5.89 3.58 -10.95
CA GLY A 90 -6.74 4.67 -10.46
C GLY A 90 -6.67 4.82 -8.94
N ALA A 91 -6.85 3.73 -8.19
CA ALA A 91 -6.73 3.76 -6.73
C ALA A 91 -5.34 4.20 -6.25
N ALA A 92 -4.27 3.75 -6.93
CA ALA A 92 -2.91 4.14 -6.59
C ALA A 92 -2.61 5.61 -6.92
N ALA A 93 -3.17 6.13 -8.01
CA ALA A 93 -3.03 7.54 -8.39
C ALA A 93 -3.77 8.48 -7.43
N GLU A 94 -4.92 8.05 -6.90
CA GLU A 94 -5.75 8.83 -5.95
C GLU A 94 -5.38 8.60 -4.47
N GLY A 95 -4.54 7.61 -4.16
CA GLY A 95 -3.98 7.42 -2.82
C GLY A 95 -4.75 6.45 -1.92
N HIS A 96 -5.60 5.60 -2.50
CA HIS A 96 -6.45 4.65 -1.78
C HIS A 96 -5.76 3.31 -1.51
N LEU A 97 -4.91 3.28 -0.47
CA LEU A 97 -4.13 2.10 -0.09
C LEU A 97 -4.98 0.85 0.18
N ASP A 98 -6.10 1.03 0.87
CA ASP A 98 -7.02 -0.06 1.25
C ASP A 98 -7.61 -0.76 0.02
N VAL A 99 -7.96 0.00 -1.02
CA VAL A 99 -8.41 -0.54 -2.30
C VAL A 99 -7.26 -1.22 -3.05
N VAL A 100 -6.07 -0.60 -3.08
CA VAL A 100 -4.89 -1.17 -3.75
C VAL A 100 -4.50 -2.52 -3.14
N GLU A 101 -4.41 -2.61 -1.80
CA GLU A 101 -4.09 -3.85 -1.10
C GLU A 101 -5.15 -4.93 -1.34
N PHE A 102 -6.44 -4.55 -1.30
CA PHE A 102 -7.53 -5.48 -1.57
C PHE A 102 -7.46 -6.05 -2.98
N LEU A 103 -7.26 -5.20 -4.00
CA LEU A 103 -7.19 -5.63 -5.40
C LEU A 103 -5.92 -6.44 -5.69
N LEU A 104 -4.76 -6.05 -5.15
CA LEU A 104 -3.51 -6.80 -5.30
C LEU A 104 -3.53 -8.15 -4.58
N ALA A 105 -4.24 -8.27 -3.46
CA ALA A 105 -4.43 -9.56 -2.81
C ALA A 105 -5.18 -10.57 -3.68
N GLN A 106 -6.04 -10.09 -4.59
CA GLN A 106 -6.78 -10.92 -5.55
C GLN A 106 -6.01 -11.15 -6.85
N GLN A 107 -5.06 -10.27 -7.20
CA GLN A 107 -4.30 -10.31 -8.44
C GLN A 107 -2.81 -10.57 -8.16
N THR A 108 -2.38 -11.82 -8.31
CA THR A 108 -1.00 -12.25 -8.00
C THR A 108 0.02 -11.91 -9.09
N ASP A 109 -0.22 -10.85 -9.87
CA ASP A 109 0.64 -10.48 -10.99
C ASP A 109 1.65 -9.40 -10.57
N SER A 110 2.94 -9.68 -10.79
CA SER A 110 4.02 -8.73 -10.51
C SER A 110 3.88 -7.42 -11.27
N GLN A 111 3.25 -7.46 -12.45
CA GLN A 111 2.97 -6.28 -13.27
C GLN A 111 1.95 -5.33 -12.64
N SER A 112 0.93 -5.86 -11.95
CA SER A 112 -0.05 -5.01 -11.26
C SER A 112 0.59 -4.26 -10.09
N SER A 113 1.49 -4.92 -9.35
CA SER A 113 2.25 -4.27 -8.27
C SER A 113 3.22 -3.22 -8.79
N SER A 114 3.92 -3.47 -9.91
CA SER A 114 4.82 -2.48 -10.50
C SER A 114 4.06 -1.24 -10.98
N ASN A 115 2.94 -1.45 -11.69
CA ASN A 115 2.08 -0.35 -12.11
C ASN A 115 1.55 0.44 -10.92
N ALA A 116 1.01 -0.22 -9.88
CA ALA A 116 0.54 0.47 -8.68
C ALA A 116 1.62 1.36 -8.05
N LEU A 117 2.87 0.86 -7.98
CA LEU A 117 4.00 1.60 -7.46
C LEU A 117 4.34 2.83 -8.32
N ALA A 118 4.37 2.67 -9.64
CA ALA A 118 4.64 3.76 -10.58
C ALA A 118 3.63 4.91 -10.44
N TYR A 119 2.33 4.60 -10.41
CA TYR A 119 1.29 5.62 -10.28
C TYR A 119 1.27 6.26 -8.89
N ALA A 120 1.47 5.47 -7.82
CA ALA A 120 1.61 6.02 -6.48
C ALA A 120 2.83 6.95 -6.35
N ALA A 121 3.97 6.59 -6.96
CA ALA A 121 5.18 7.41 -6.97
C ALA A 121 4.99 8.70 -7.78
N ALA A 122 4.30 8.64 -8.93
CA ALA A 122 3.98 9.82 -9.74
C ALA A 122 3.06 10.80 -9.00
N SER A 123 2.08 10.28 -8.26
CA SER A 123 1.12 11.09 -7.47
C SER A 123 1.66 11.53 -6.11
N GLY A 124 2.78 10.97 -5.64
CA GLY A 124 3.36 11.29 -4.34
C GLY A 124 2.71 10.56 -3.16
N HIS A 125 2.04 9.43 -3.37
CA HIS A 125 1.39 8.67 -2.29
C HIS A 125 2.40 7.76 -1.60
N LEU A 126 3.22 8.34 -0.72
CA LEU A 126 4.31 7.65 -0.03
C LEU A 126 3.85 6.42 0.74
N HIS A 127 2.70 6.47 1.43
CA HIS A 127 2.17 5.34 2.20
C HIS A 127 1.90 4.10 1.34
N ILE A 128 1.52 4.29 0.07
CA ILE A 128 1.35 3.19 -0.89
C ILE A 128 2.70 2.66 -1.34
N VAL A 129 3.63 3.54 -1.68
CA VAL A 129 5.01 3.17 -2.05
C VAL A 129 5.65 2.33 -0.95
N GLU A 130 5.52 2.76 0.31
CA GLU A 130 6.02 2.03 1.48
C GLU A 130 5.40 0.63 1.60
N SER A 131 4.07 0.51 1.54
CA SER A 131 3.38 -0.79 1.67
C SER A 131 3.79 -1.75 0.55
N LEU A 132 3.80 -1.29 -0.70
CA LEU A 132 4.18 -2.11 -1.86
C LEU A 132 5.65 -2.57 -1.77
N MET A 133 6.56 -1.68 -1.34
CA MET A 133 7.97 -2.01 -1.16
C MET A 133 8.19 -3.03 -0.05
N GLN A 134 7.42 -2.97 1.05
CA GLN A 134 7.45 -3.97 2.12
C GLN A 134 6.96 -5.35 1.66
N GLN A 135 5.98 -5.40 0.77
CA GLN A 135 5.46 -6.65 0.21
C GLN A 135 6.45 -7.33 -0.76
N SER A 136 7.32 -6.55 -1.42
CA SER A 136 8.37 -7.07 -2.29
C SER A 136 9.50 -7.76 -1.50
N LYS A 137 9.38 -9.10 -1.32
CA LYS A 137 10.37 -9.91 -0.58
C LYS A 137 11.66 -10.22 -1.35
N ASN A 138 11.64 -10.09 -2.69
CA ASN A 138 12.82 -10.32 -3.53
C ASN A 138 13.67 -9.05 -3.60
N THR A 139 14.92 -9.14 -3.16
CA THR A 139 15.86 -8.01 -3.10
C THR A 139 16.20 -7.44 -4.47
N GLU A 140 16.30 -8.28 -5.50
CA GLU A 140 16.65 -7.85 -6.87
C GLU A 140 15.47 -7.09 -7.52
N ALA A 141 14.27 -7.68 -7.52
CA ALA A 141 13.06 -7.02 -8.01
C ALA A 141 12.74 -5.72 -7.25
N ARG A 142 13.01 -5.68 -5.94
CA ARG A 142 12.86 -4.47 -5.12
C ARG A 142 13.81 -3.35 -5.56
N GLN A 143 15.04 -3.66 -5.97
CA GLN A 143 15.99 -2.65 -6.44
C GLN A 143 15.58 -2.06 -7.78
N GLU A 144 15.11 -2.90 -8.72
CA GLU A 144 14.59 -2.45 -10.01
C GLU A 144 13.37 -1.55 -9.81
N LEU A 145 12.37 -2.00 -9.05
CA LEU A 145 11.17 -1.24 -8.70
C LEU A 145 11.49 0.08 -7.97
N SER A 146 12.46 0.05 -7.05
CA SER A 146 12.92 1.27 -6.36
C SER A 146 13.55 2.28 -7.31
N SER A 147 14.33 1.82 -8.28
CA SER A 147 14.99 2.71 -9.25
C SER A 147 13.99 3.34 -10.21
N GLU A 148 13.00 2.57 -10.65
CA GLU A 148 11.91 3.03 -11.50
C GLU A 148 11.01 4.02 -10.76
N ALA A 149 10.57 3.69 -9.54
CA ALA A 149 9.78 4.59 -8.71
C ALA A 149 10.53 5.91 -8.39
N LEU A 150 11.85 5.87 -8.22
CA LEU A 150 12.66 7.07 -8.00
C LEU A 150 12.70 7.96 -9.23
N ALA A 151 12.90 7.38 -10.42
CA ALA A 151 12.90 8.12 -11.68
C ALA A 151 11.55 8.82 -11.90
N ILE A 152 10.45 8.08 -11.71
CA ILE A 152 9.10 8.62 -11.85
C ILE A 152 8.83 9.71 -10.81
N ALA A 153 9.13 9.48 -9.53
CA ALA A 153 8.95 10.49 -8.49
C ALA A 153 9.77 11.76 -8.77
N ALA A 154 10.96 11.64 -9.36
CA ALA A 154 11.77 12.78 -9.77
C ALA A 154 11.15 13.55 -10.94
N ASP A 155 10.65 12.85 -11.95
CA ASP A 155 9.99 13.46 -13.12
C ASP A 155 8.72 14.24 -12.72
N PHE A 156 7.97 13.73 -11.76
CA PHE A 156 6.76 14.36 -11.21
C PHE A 156 7.02 15.30 -10.02
N GLN A 157 8.29 15.56 -9.67
CA GLN A 157 8.71 16.48 -8.60
C GLN A 157 8.17 16.11 -7.20
N GLN A 158 7.97 14.82 -6.94
CA GLN A 158 7.50 14.29 -5.67
C GLN A 158 8.67 14.13 -4.69
N HIS A 159 9.15 15.26 -4.17
CA HIS A 159 10.36 15.35 -3.35
C HIS A 159 10.38 14.44 -2.13
N HIS A 160 9.25 14.26 -1.44
CA HIS A 160 9.13 13.41 -0.25
C HIS A 160 9.27 11.92 -0.57
N VAL A 161 8.78 11.47 -1.73
CA VAL A 161 8.96 10.08 -2.18
C VAL A 161 10.42 9.83 -2.58
N VAL A 162 11.05 10.80 -3.27
CA VAL A 162 12.46 10.72 -3.64
C VAL A 162 13.35 10.68 -2.39
N GLU A 163 13.10 11.55 -1.42
CA GLU A 163 13.85 11.57 -0.15
C GLU A 163 13.74 10.24 0.58
N TRP A 164 12.53 9.66 0.65
CA TRP A 164 12.31 8.36 1.27
C TRP A 164 13.04 7.22 0.53
N LEU A 165 12.92 7.15 -0.80
CA LEU A 165 13.59 6.11 -1.62
C LEU A 165 15.12 6.22 -1.56
N GLN A 166 15.66 7.45 -1.54
CA GLN A 166 17.09 7.68 -1.32
C GLN A 166 17.50 7.33 0.12
N GLY A 167 16.65 7.63 1.09
CA GLY A 167 16.81 7.25 2.49
C GLY A 167 16.90 5.74 2.67
N GLU A 168 16.05 4.96 1.99
CA GLU A 168 16.11 3.49 1.97
C GLU A 168 17.39 2.95 1.32
N LYS A 169 17.85 3.58 0.23
CA LYS A 169 19.11 3.20 -0.44
C LYS A 169 20.34 3.50 0.42
N ASN A 170 20.29 4.61 1.15
CA ASN A 170 21.34 5.07 2.06
C ASN A 170 21.17 4.52 3.48
N ALA A 171 20.05 3.87 3.78
CA ALA A 171 19.85 3.19 5.05
C ALA A 171 20.96 2.15 5.16
N PRO A 172 21.72 2.13 6.26
CA PRO A 172 22.64 1.03 6.51
C PRO A 172 21.75 -0.21 6.56
N ASN A 173 21.82 -1.01 5.48
CA ASN A 173 21.11 -2.27 5.27
C ASN A 173 20.70 -2.85 6.63
N PRO A 174 19.39 -2.94 6.98
CA PRO A 174 19.00 -3.33 8.32
C PRO A 174 19.76 -4.62 8.60
N PRO A 175 20.56 -4.69 9.69
CA PRO A 175 21.42 -5.82 9.93
C PRO A 175 20.55 -7.06 9.77
N SER A 176 20.83 -7.86 8.73
CA SER A 176 20.24 -9.17 8.54
C SER A 176 20.24 -9.83 9.92
N GLN A 177 19.17 -10.51 10.32
CA GLN A 177 18.96 -10.97 11.71
C GLN A 177 20.21 -11.61 12.36
N THR A 178 21.14 -12.12 11.54
CA THR A 178 22.52 -12.50 11.88
C THR A 178 23.37 -11.43 12.59
N SER A 179 23.34 -10.15 12.20
CA SER A 179 24.14 -9.07 12.81
C SER A 179 23.60 -8.63 14.17
N ASN A 180 22.28 -8.65 14.41
CA ASN A 180 21.73 -8.45 15.75
C ASN A 180 22.10 -9.61 16.71
N CYS A 181 22.11 -10.85 16.22
CA CYS A 181 22.60 -12.00 16.98
C CYS A 181 24.10 -11.90 17.30
N LEU A 182 24.94 -11.53 16.33
CA LEU A 182 26.39 -11.36 16.55
C LEU A 182 26.71 -10.18 17.48
N TYR A 183 25.92 -9.11 17.44
CA TYR A 183 26.06 -7.95 18.33
C TYR A 183 25.74 -8.31 19.80
N SER A 184 24.71 -9.12 20.02
CA SER A 184 24.40 -9.72 21.33
C SER A 184 25.54 -10.61 21.84
N ILE A 185 26.13 -11.42 20.96
CA ILE A 185 27.27 -12.29 21.30
C ILE A 185 28.51 -11.44 21.66
N LEU A 186 28.88 -10.43 20.86
CA LEU A 186 30.07 -9.60 21.09
C LEU A 186 29.99 -8.77 22.38
N THR A 187 28.81 -8.23 22.71
CA THR A 187 28.60 -7.47 23.96
C THR A 187 28.70 -8.34 25.22
N THR A 188 28.46 -9.65 25.08
CA THR A 188 28.60 -10.64 26.15
C THR A 188 30.07 -11.03 26.38
N PHE A 189 30.86 -11.16 25.30
CA PHE A 189 32.19 -11.76 25.37
C PHE A 189 33.37 -10.79 25.45
N VAL A 190 33.20 -9.49 25.13
CA VAL A 190 34.31 -8.53 25.18
C VAL A 190 34.13 -7.50 26.31
N PRO A 191 34.97 -7.56 27.37
CA PRO A 191 34.93 -6.58 28.45
C PRO A 191 35.54 -5.24 27.99
N ALA A 192 34.95 -4.14 28.43
CA ALA A 192 35.48 -2.80 28.16
C ALA A 192 36.79 -2.57 28.95
N PRO A 193 37.75 -1.80 28.39
CA PRO A 193 38.96 -1.42 29.09
C PRO A 193 38.64 -0.59 30.33
N ALA A 194 39.44 -0.78 31.38
CA ALA A 194 39.25 -0.14 32.68
C ALA A 194 39.19 1.39 32.53
N GLY A 195 38.08 1.99 32.98
CA GLY A 195 37.84 3.44 32.90
C GLY A 195 36.93 3.91 31.77
N SER A 196 36.45 3.00 30.90
CA SER A 196 35.49 3.33 29.84
C SER A 196 34.16 2.60 30.02
N SER A 197 33.04 3.27 29.71
CA SER A 197 31.73 2.61 29.69
C SER A 197 31.64 1.68 28.49
N LYS A 198 30.99 0.51 28.61
CA LYS A 198 30.79 -0.42 27.49
C LYS A 198 30.18 0.32 26.28
N LEU A 199 29.16 1.15 26.51
CA LEU A 199 28.48 1.92 25.46
C LEU A 199 29.41 2.89 24.73
N SER A 200 30.27 3.64 25.45
CA SER A 200 31.20 4.58 24.83
C SER A 200 32.32 3.88 24.05
N TRP A 201 32.82 2.78 24.59
CA TRP A 201 33.87 1.98 23.94
C TRP A 201 33.34 1.32 22.65
N PHE A 202 32.13 0.76 22.68
CA PHE A 202 31.49 0.20 21.48
C PHE A 202 31.05 1.26 20.46
N GLY A 203 30.67 2.45 20.91
CA GLY A 203 30.40 3.59 20.01
C GLY A 203 31.61 3.95 19.17
N HIS A 204 32.81 3.98 19.77
CA HIS A 204 34.06 4.20 19.05
C HIS A 204 34.42 3.09 18.06
N LEU A 205 34.19 1.83 18.44
CA LEU A 205 34.46 0.69 17.55
C LEU A 205 33.55 0.69 16.32
N ARG A 206 32.26 1.06 16.48
CA ARG A 206 31.30 1.16 15.38
C ARG A 206 31.70 2.22 14.36
N GLN A 207 32.30 3.32 14.81
CA GLN A 207 32.72 4.42 13.92
C GLN A 207 34.03 4.11 13.16
N ASN A 208 34.87 3.22 13.69
CA ASN A 208 36.20 2.96 13.15
C ASN A 208 36.31 1.73 12.25
N PHE A 209 35.31 0.83 12.23
CA PHE A 209 35.38 -0.40 11.45
C PHE A 209 34.31 -0.48 10.36
N SER A 210 34.78 -0.69 9.12
CA SER A 210 33.94 -0.84 7.94
C SER A 210 33.31 -2.24 7.82
N SER A 211 33.89 -3.24 8.51
CA SER A 211 33.45 -4.63 8.52
C SER A 211 33.63 -5.29 9.90
N ILE A 212 32.67 -6.14 10.28
CA ILE A 212 32.74 -6.98 11.50
C ILE A 212 33.93 -7.95 11.46
N VAL A 213 34.37 -8.38 10.26
CA VAL A 213 35.51 -9.29 10.11
C VAL A 213 36.84 -8.61 10.47
N GLU A 214 37.01 -7.33 10.13
CA GLU A 214 38.16 -6.53 10.55
C GLU A 214 38.16 -6.36 12.07
N MET A 215 36.99 -6.05 12.64
CA MET A 215 36.82 -5.83 14.07
C MET A 215 37.15 -7.09 14.90
N VAL A 216 36.66 -8.26 14.50
CA VAL A 216 36.98 -9.54 15.18
C VAL A 216 38.45 -9.90 15.02
N SER A 217 39.05 -9.67 13.85
CA SER A 217 40.46 -9.96 13.61
C SER A 217 41.37 -9.14 14.53
N ILE A 218 41.07 -7.85 14.73
CA ILE A 218 41.84 -6.95 15.59
C ILE A 218 41.65 -7.30 17.08
N LEU A 219 40.42 -7.59 17.52
CA LEU A 219 40.16 -8.01 18.90
C LEU A 219 40.81 -9.36 19.26
N ASN A 220 40.92 -10.28 18.28
CA ASN A 220 41.60 -11.55 18.48
C ASN A 220 43.13 -11.40 18.49
N VAL A 221 43.66 -10.40 17.79
CA VAL A 221 45.08 -10.01 17.86
C VAL A 221 45.42 -9.41 19.23
N GLU A 222 44.57 -8.53 19.79
CA GLU A 222 44.78 -7.94 21.12
C GLU A 222 44.70 -8.98 22.25
N LYS A 223 43.83 -9.99 22.16
CA LYS A 223 43.81 -11.10 23.14
C LYS A 223 45.11 -11.91 23.18
N ASN A 224 45.83 -11.99 22.06
CA ASN A 224 47.09 -12.74 21.97
C ASN A 224 48.31 -11.93 22.42
N THR A 225 48.23 -10.59 22.45
CA THR A 225 49.33 -9.75 22.96
C THR A 225 49.27 -9.55 24.48
N VAL A 226 48.10 -9.66 25.10
CA VAL A 226 47.92 -9.54 26.56
C VAL A 226 48.29 -10.85 27.31
N ASN A 227 48.38 -11.98 26.61
CA ASN A 227 48.75 -13.29 27.19
C ASN A 227 50.24 -13.67 27.01
N LYS A 228 51.13 -12.70 26.74
CA LYS A 228 52.59 -12.85 26.80
C LYS A 228 53.18 -11.93 27.86
#